data_AF-A0A2V3JDQ0-F1
#
_entry.id   AF-A0A2V3JDQ0-F1
#
_cell.length_a   1.000
_cell.length_b   1.000
_cell.length_c   1.000
_cell.angle_alpha   90.00
_cell.angle_beta   90.00
_cell.angle_gamma   90.00
#
_symmetry.space_group_name_H-M   'P 1'
#
loop_
_entity.id
_entity.type
_entity.pdbx_description
1 polymer ?
#
loop_
_entity_poly.entity_id
_entity_poly.type
_entity_poly.pdbx_seq_one_letter_code
_entity_poly.pdbx_strand_id
1 'polypeptide(L)'
;MRIFRVVSVEKLSDAEVKEFFEKAFKKVNMEVEPEALEDMVKFSSGLPILMHEIGDAVFWNDEDGKISEDDALAGIFDAADRIGKKYLDPKVYRAIRSPRYRSILRKLGEELMPFSYFKKKEIESKLNAGERKVFNNFLRKMRELGIIVPDIEGGRGTYKFVNELYPVYIWLENQRSLKSNF
;
A
#
# COMPACT_ATOMS: atom_id res chain seq x y z
N MET A 1 -23.75 -31.51 16.22
CA MET A 1 -22.32 -31.25 15.98
C MET A 1 -22.20 -30.34 14.76
N ARG A 2 -21.81 -29.06 14.92
CA ARG A 2 -21.57 -28.15 13.78
C ARG A 2 -20.16 -28.37 13.28
N ILE A 3 -20.02 -28.83 12.04
CA ILE A 3 -18.74 -28.94 11.34
C ILE A 3 -18.52 -27.60 10.64
N PHE A 4 -17.54 -26.81 11.08
CA PHE A 4 -17.12 -25.61 10.38
C PHE A 4 -16.13 -26.01 9.28
N ARG A 5 -16.52 -25.79 8.02
CA ARG A 5 -15.61 -25.93 6.89
C ARG A 5 -14.82 -24.64 6.76
N VAL A 6 -13.51 -24.71 7.02
CA VAL A 6 -12.60 -23.59 6.75
C VAL A 6 -12.43 -23.53 5.23
N VAL A 7 -12.99 -22.50 4.59
CA VAL A 7 -12.76 -22.20 3.18
C VAL A 7 -11.64 -21.19 3.11
N SER A 8 -10.54 -21.55 2.44
CA SER A 8 -9.48 -20.59 2.11
C SER A 8 -9.96 -19.73 0.95
N VAL A 9 -9.93 -18.41 1.12
CA VAL A 9 -10.21 -17.45 0.05
C VAL A 9 -8.88 -16.88 -0.40
N GLU A 10 -8.47 -17.20 -1.62
CA GLU A 10 -7.25 -16.70 -2.21
C GLU A 10 -7.46 -15.27 -2.77
N LYS A 11 -6.36 -14.60 -3.09
CA LYS A 11 -6.42 -13.35 -3.84
C LYS A 11 -6.99 -13.61 -5.23
N LEU A 12 -7.72 -12.64 -5.76
CA LEU A 12 -8.14 -12.66 -7.16
C LEU A 12 -6.92 -12.55 -8.07
N SER A 13 -6.97 -13.23 -9.20
CA SER A 13 -5.98 -13.06 -10.27
C SER A 13 -6.14 -11.71 -10.95
N ASP A 14 -5.08 -11.23 -11.59
CA ASP A 14 -5.10 -9.96 -12.33
C ASP A 14 -6.22 -9.91 -13.39
N ALA A 15 -6.53 -11.05 -14.02
CA ALA A 15 -7.63 -11.16 -14.98
C ALA A 15 -9.01 -10.98 -14.33
N GLU A 16 -9.23 -11.57 -13.14
CA GLU A 16 -10.48 -11.40 -12.40
C GLU A 16 -10.64 -9.97 -11.87
N VAL A 17 -9.55 -9.35 -11.44
CA VAL A 17 -9.53 -7.94 -11.01
C VAL A 17 -9.85 -7.02 -12.18
N LYS A 18 -9.21 -7.26 -13.34
CA LYS A 18 -9.46 -6.51 -14.57
C LYS A 18 -10.94 -6.60 -14.97
N GLU A 19 -11.46 -7.81 -15.03
CA GLU A 19 -12.87 -8.06 -15.34
C GLU A 19 -13.82 -7.38 -14.35
N PHE A 20 -13.47 -7.37 -13.06
CA PHE A 20 -14.25 -6.66 -12.04
C PHE A 20 -14.33 -5.16 -12.33
N PHE A 21 -13.20 -4.49 -12.53
CA PHE A 21 -13.18 -3.04 -12.76
C PHE A 21 -13.92 -2.67 -14.06
N GLU A 22 -13.62 -3.37 -15.16
CA GLU A 22 -14.30 -3.15 -16.44
C GLU A 22 -15.82 -3.29 -16.30
N LYS A 23 -16.30 -4.33 -15.61
CA LYS A 23 -17.74 -4.53 -15.38
C LYS A 23 -18.33 -3.48 -14.44
N ALA A 24 -17.60 -3.05 -13.43
CA ALA A 24 -18.08 -2.09 -12.44
C ALA A 24 -18.28 -0.70 -13.09
N PHE A 25 -17.26 -0.19 -13.79
CA PHE A 25 -17.33 1.12 -14.45
C PHE A 25 -18.27 1.13 -15.65
N LYS A 26 -18.31 0.05 -16.43
CA LYS A 26 -19.28 -0.08 -17.54
C LYS A 26 -20.73 0.00 -17.07
N LYS A 27 -21.06 -0.49 -15.86
CA LYS A 27 -22.43 -0.40 -15.31
C LYS A 27 -22.89 1.04 -15.08
N VAL A 28 -21.96 1.97 -14.93
CA VAL A 28 -22.23 3.40 -14.74
C VAL A 28 -21.84 4.22 -15.99
N ASN A 29 -21.70 3.56 -17.15
CA ASN A 29 -21.35 4.15 -18.45
C ASN A 29 -20.01 4.90 -18.44
N MET A 30 -19.05 4.45 -17.65
CA MET A 30 -17.68 4.96 -17.67
C MET A 30 -16.78 4.04 -18.50
N GLU A 31 -15.84 4.63 -19.21
CA GLU A 31 -14.77 3.94 -19.93
C GLU A 31 -13.48 4.02 -19.12
N VAL A 32 -12.62 3.01 -19.22
CA VAL A 32 -11.34 2.96 -18.50
C VAL A 32 -10.23 2.75 -19.51
N GLU A 33 -9.24 3.62 -19.48
CA GLU A 33 -8.05 3.46 -20.33
C GLU A 33 -7.23 2.22 -19.90
N PRO A 34 -6.58 1.52 -20.84
CA PRO A 34 -5.79 0.33 -20.52
C PRO A 34 -4.73 0.57 -19.45
N GLU A 35 -4.03 1.69 -19.51
CA GLU A 35 -2.97 2.09 -18.58
C GLU A 35 -3.51 2.30 -17.16
N ALA A 36 -4.63 3.04 -17.06
CA ALA A 36 -5.36 3.25 -15.81
C ALA A 36 -5.77 1.92 -15.17
N LEU A 37 -6.31 1.01 -15.99
CA LEU A 37 -6.75 -0.31 -15.55
C LEU A 37 -5.59 -1.18 -15.07
N GLU A 38 -4.44 -1.15 -15.73
CA GLU A 38 -3.22 -1.85 -15.31
C GLU A 38 -2.75 -1.38 -13.92
N ASP A 39 -2.76 -0.08 -13.66
CA ASP A 39 -2.40 0.48 -12.37
C ASP A 39 -3.40 0.07 -11.27
N MET A 40 -4.70 0.18 -11.54
CA MET A 40 -5.74 -0.25 -10.60
C MET A 40 -5.60 -1.74 -10.26
N VAL A 41 -5.33 -2.59 -11.25
CA VAL A 41 -5.09 -4.03 -11.05
C VAL A 41 -3.88 -4.24 -10.15
N LYS A 42 -2.74 -3.64 -10.51
CA LYS A 42 -1.47 -3.75 -9.78
C LYS A 42 -1.62 -3.35 -8.31
N PHE A 43 -2.17 -2.16 -8.04
CA PHE A 43 -2.29 -1.64 -6.67
C PHE A 43 -3.38 -2.33 -5.84
N SER A 44 -4.35 -2.98 -6.49
CA SER A 44 -5.32 -3.81 -5.76
C SER A 44 -4.74 -5.15 -5.31
N SER A 45 -3.75 -5.70 -6.03
CA SER A 45 -3.09 -6.99 -5.76
C SER A 45 -4.08 -8.13 -5.44
N GLY A 46 -5.22 -8.15 -6.14
CA GLY A 46 -6.25 -9.17 -5.98
C GLY A 46 -6.98 -9.15 -4.63
N LEU A 47 -6.85 -8.08 -3.85
CA LEU A 47 -7.49 -7.93 -2.55
C LEU A 47 -8.82 -7.17 -2.71
N PRO A 48 -9.99 -7.79 -2.45
CA PRO A 48 -11.30 -7.16 -2.65
C PRO A 48 -11.43 -5.80 -1.96
N ILE A 49 -10.86 -5.65 -0.76
CA ILE A 49 -10.90 -4.38 -0.04
C ILE A 49 -10.15 -3.26 -0.76
N LEU A 50 -9.02 -3.56 -1.40
CA LEU A 50 -8.27 -2.55 -2.16
C LEU A 50 -8.97 -2.25 -3.47
N MET A 51 -9.51 -3.27 -4.14
CA MET A 51 -10.31 -3.09 -5.35
C MET A 51 -11.49 -2.14 -5.10
N HIS A 52 -12.20 -2.32 -3.98
CA HIS A 52 -13.31 -1.45 -3.61
C HIS A 52 -12.89 -0.02 -3.28
N GLU A 53 -11.86 0.18 -2.47
CA GLU A 53 -11.42 1.53 -2.08
C GLU A 53 -10.82 2.30 -3.26
N ILE A 54 -10.05 1.63 -4.12
CA ILE A 54 -9.50 2.22 -5.34
C ILE A 54 -10.65 2.54 -6.31
N GLY A 55 -11.54 1.58 -6.59
CA GLY A 55 -12.66 1.79 -7.51
C GLY A 55 -13.61 2.91 -7.07
N ASP A 56 -13.91 3.01 -5.77
CA ASP A 56 -14.73 4.10 -5.23
C ASP A 56 -14.02 5.46 -5.34
N ALA A 57 -12.74 5.52 -4.99
CA ALA A 57 -11.98 6.78 -5.10
C ALA A 57 -11.87 7.25 -6.55
N VAL A 58 -11.55 6.36 -7.48
CA VAL A 58 -11.48 6.69 -8.92
C VAL A 58 -12.84 7.13 -9.45
N PHE A 59 -13.92 6.41 -9.11
CA PHE A 59 -15.28 6.78 -9.52
C PHE A 59 -15.67 8.20 -9.11
N TRP A 60 -15.33 8.62 -7.89
CA TRP A 60 -15.69 9.95 -7.38
C TRP A 60 -14.78 11.07 -7.86
N ASN A 61 -13.58 10.74 -8.33
CA ASN A 61 -12.60 11.73 -8.80
C ASN A 61 -12.73 12.02 -10.30
N ASP A 62 -13.31 11.10 -11.07
CA ASP A 62 -13.60 11.28 -12.49
C ASP A 62 -14.68 12.35 -12.74
N GLU A 63 -14.48 13.19 -13.76
CA GLU A 63 -15.38 14.30 -14.09
C GLU A 63 -16.04 14.19 -15.48
N ASP A 64 -15.56 13.31 -16.36
CA ASP A 64 -15.97 13.27 -17.78
C ASP A 64 -16.46 11.89 -18.27
N GLY A 65 -16.46 10.89 -17.39
CA GLY A 65 -16.84 9.50 -17.66
C GLY A 65 -15.74 8.67 -18.33
N LYS A 66 -14.49 9.16 -18.37
CA LYS A 66 -13.34 8.48 -18.96
C LYS A 66 -12.16 8.47 -17.99
N ILE A 67 -11.96 7.31 -17.38
CA ILE A 67 -10.91 7.11 -16.40
C ILE A 67 -9.56 7.01 -17.11
N SER A 68 -8.79 8.09 -17.01
CA SER A 68 -7.41 8.17 -17.48
C SER A 68 -6.41 7.61 -16.46
N GLU A 69 -5.14 7.49 -16.87
CA GLU A 69 -4.04 7.12 -15.96
C GLU A 69 -3.94 8.10 -14.77
N ASP A 70 -4.11 9.40 -15.02
CA ASP A 70 -4.05 10.43 -13.97
C ASP A 70 -5.20 10.27 -12.95
N ASP A 71 -6.41 9.93 -13.42
CA ASP A 71 -7.57 9.68 -12.54
C ASP A 71 -7.36 8.44 -11.68
N ALA A 72 -6.82 7.37 -12.28
CA ALA A 72 -6.47 6.16 -11.56
C ALA A 72 -5.43 6.44 -10.47
N LEU A 73 -4.35 7.16 -10.80
CA LEU A 73 -3.31 7.51 -9.84
C LEU A 73 -3.84 8.39 -8.70
N ALA A 74 -4.66 9.40 -9.02
CA ALA A 74 -5.31 10.23 -8.00
C ALA A 74 -6.18 9.38 -7.06
N GLY A 75 -7.02 8.51 -7.62
CA GLY A 75 -7.86 7.59 -6.84
C GLY A 75 -7.05 6.59 -6.00
N ILE A 76 -5.90 6.10 -6.51
CA ILE A 76 -4.99 5.23 -5.76
C ILE A 76 -4.38 5.97 -4.56
N PHE A 77 -3.96 7.23 -4.71
CA PHE A 77 -3.46 8.02 -3.59
C PHE A 77 -4.54 8.26 -2.53
N ASP A 78 -5.77 8.54 -2.95
CA ASP A 78 -6.90 8.71 -2.04
C ASP A 78 -7.26 7.42 -1.31
N ALA A 79 -7.31 6.30 -2.04
CA ALA A 79 -7.53 4.98 -1.47
C ALA A 79 -6.41 4.61 -0.47
N ALA A 80 -5.16 4.93 -0.80
CA ALA A 80 -4.03 4.72 0.10
C ALA A 80 -4.15 5.55 1.38
N ASP A 81 -4.62 6.80 1.29
CA ASP A 81 -4.88 7.64 2.45
C ASP A 81 -5.99 7.06 3.34
N ARG A 82 -7.10 6.62 2.75
CA ARG A 82 -8.22 5.97 3.47
C ARG A 82 -7.79 4.67 4.16
N ILE A 83 -7.15 3.76 3.41
CA ILE A 83 -6.64 2.48 3.91
C ILE A 83 -5.58 2.70 5.00
N GLY A 84 -4.65 3.61 4.77
CA GLY A 84 -3.59 3.92 5.71
C GLY A 84 -4.12 4.51 7.01
N LYS A 85 -5.04 5.49 6.96
CA LYS A 85 -5.71 6.03 8.15
C LYS A 85 -6.49 4.97 8.92
N LYS A 86 -7.13 4.02 8.21
CA LYS A 86 -7.94 2.98 8.82
C LYS A 86 -7.12 1.86 9.47
N TYR A 87 -6.03 1.43 8.83
CA TYR A 87 -5.32 0.21 9.22
C TYR A 87 -3.88 0.43 9.67
N LEU A 88 -3.16 1.37 9.05
CA LEU A 88 -1.74 1.58 9.29
C LEU A 88 -1.51 2.61 10.42
N ASP A 89 -2.21 3.73 10.37
CA ASP A 89 -2.10 4.81 11.36
C ASP A 89 -2.33 4.34 12.82
N PRO A 90 -3.45 3.67 13.16
CA PRO A 90 -3.66 3.21 14.54
C PRO A 90 -2.62 2.18 15.00
N LYS A 91 -2.10 1.34 14.10
CA LYS A 91 -1.12 0.28 14.44
C LYS A 91 0.32 0.77 14.49
N VAL A 92 0.66 1.81 13.73
CA VAL A 92 2.03 2.27 13.50
C VAL A 92 2.20 3.70 13.98
N TYR A 93 1.56 4.69 13.36
CA TYR A 93 1.85 6.10 13.60
C TYR A 93 1.40 6.57 14.99
N ARG A 94 0.19 6.20 15.42
CA ARG A 94 -0.32 6.48 16.77
C ARG A 94 0.31 5.62 17.84
N ALA A 95 0.62 4.36 17.54
CA ALA A 95 1.14 3.40 18.53
C ALA A 95 2.66 3.55 18.77
N ILE A 96 3.45 3.83 17.73
CA ILE A 96 4.91 3.92 17.84
C ILE A 96 5.32 5.32 18.28
N ARG A 97 5.69 5.44 19.56
CA ARG A 97 6.19 6.69 20.16
C ARG A 97 7.69 6.92 19.99
N SER A 98 8.45 5.88 19.63
CA SER A 98 9.91 5.95 19.49
C SER A 98 10.32 6.94 18.38
N PRO A 99 11.06 8.03 18.69
CA PRO A 99 11.52 8.98 17.68
C PRO A 99 12.41 8.33 16.61
N ARG A 100 13.22 7.33 17.00
CA ARG A 100 14.07 6.58 16.07
C ARG A 100 13.26 5.73 15.10
N TYR A 101 12.17 5.11 15.55
CA TYR A 101 11.31 4.31 14.66
C TYR A 101 10.55 5.20 13.69
N ARG A 102 10.06 6.35 14.15
CA ARG A 102 9.45 7.35 13.27
C ARG A 102 10.43 7.88 12.22
N SER A 103 11.69 8.09 12.60
CA SER A 103 12.75 8.46 11.66
C SER A 103 13.00 7.38 10.61
N ILE A 104 13.05 6.10 11.01
CA ILE A 104 13.19 4.97 10.07
C ILE A 104 11.97 4.88 9.13
N LEU A 105 10.75 5.09 9.63
CA LEU A 105 9.54 5.12 8.80
C LEU A 105 9.58 6.24 7.76
N ARG A 106 10.05 7.44 8.12
CA ARG A 106 10.24 8.52 7.15
C ARG A 106 11.21 8.12 6.04
N LYS A 107 12.32 7.46 6.39
CA LYS A 107 13.31 6.95 5.42
C LYS A 107 12.77 5.86 4.50
N LEU A 108 11.79 5.09 4.97
CA LEU A 108 11.05 4.14 4.12
C LEU A 108 10.12 4.85 3.11
N GLY A 109 9.65 6.06 3.42
CA GLY A 109 8.79 6.88 2.57
C GLY A 109 9.49 8.06 1.89
N GLU A 110 10.83 8.07 1.83
CA GLU A 110 11.58 9.14 1.15
C GLU A 110 11.34 9.14 -0.36
N GLU A 111 11.24 7.97 -0.94
CA GLU A 111 10.97 7.77 -2.37
C GLU A 111 9.62 7.11 -2.53
N LEU A 112 8.87 7.48 -3.57
CA LEU A 112 7.69 6.74 -3.96
C LEU A 112 8.18 5.39 -4.47
N MET A 113 8.15 4.39 -3.61
CA MET A 113 8.62 3.04 -3.94
C MET A 113 7.59 2.43 -4.90
N PRO A 114 7.91 2.20 -6.18
CA PRO A 114 6.95 1.63 -7.14
C PRO A 114 6.72 0.13 -6.92
N PHE A 115 7.34 -0.44 -5.87
CA PHE A 115 7.33 -1.84 -5.53
C PHE A 115 6.94 -2.02 -4.06
N SER A 116 6.10 -3.03 -3.79
CA SER A 116 5.75 -3.43 -2.43
C SER A 116 6.88 -4.11 -1.67
N TYR A 117 8.13 -4.10 -2.14
CA TYR A 117 9.25 -4.73 -1.46
C TYR A 117 10.44 -3.78 -1.27
N PHE A 118 11.29 -4.10 -0.30
CA PHE A 118 12.55 -3.40 -0.06
C PHE A 118 13.62 -4.37 0.46
N LYS A 119 14.89 -4.09 0.16
CA LYS A 119 15.99 -4.83 0.78
C LYS A 119 16.45 -4.13 2.04
N LYS A 120 16.70 -4.91 3.09
CA LYS A 120 17.24 -4.44 4.36
C LYS A 120 18.47 -3.54 4.19
N LYS A 121 19.40 -3.95 3.32
CA LYS A 121 20.66 -3.23 3.08
C LYS A 121 20.45 -1.85 2.47
N GLU A 122 19.45 -1.69 1.61
CA GLU A 122 19.12 -0.41 0.96
C GLU A 122 18.60 0.60 1.99
N ILE A 123 17.81 0.14 2.95
CA ILE A 123 17.35 1.01 4.04
C ILE A 123 18.50 1.28 5.03
N GLU A 124 19.30 0.27 5.38
CA GLU A 124 20.44 0.41 6.30
C GLU A 124 21.47 1.45 5.84
N SER A 125 21.69 1.60 4.54
CA SER A 125 22.62 2.60 4.00
C SER A 125 22.17 4.03 4.30
N LYS A 126 20.85 4.26 4.37
CA LYS A 126 20.22 5.55 4.70
C LYS A 126 20.18 5.83 6.21
N LEU A 127 20.44 4.83 7.07
CA LEU A 127 20.33 4.97 8.53
C LEU A 127 21.59 5.55 9.18
N ASN A 128 21.39 6.41 10.19
CA ASN A 128 22.46 6.86 11.08
C ASN A 128 22.80 5.79 12.14
N ALA A 129 23.89 6.00 12.90
CA ALA A 129 24.36 5.03 13.89
C ALA A 129 23.32 4.67 14.98
N GLY A 130 22.49 5.63 15.39
CA GLY A 130 21.45 5.41 16.39
C GLY A 130 20.27 4.59 15.86
N GLU A 131 19.90 4.83 14.61
CA GLU A 131 18.84 4.09 13.89
C GLU A 131 19.28 2.66 13.56
N ARG A 132 20.50 2.47 13.06
CA ARG A 132 21.06 1.13 12.75
C ARG A 132 20.99 0.19 13.96
N LYS A 133 21.30 0.70 15.15
CA LYS A 133 21.22 -0.07 16.41
C LYS A 133 19.83 -0.63 16.70
N VAL A 134 18.76 0.06 16.26
CA VAL A 134 17.38 -0.33 16.55
C VAL A 134 16.65 -0.92 15.34
N PHE A 135 17.29 -0.96 14.17
CA PHE A 135 16.63 -1.32 12.91
C PHE A 135 16.11 -2.76 12.88
N ASN A 136 16.87 -3.73 13.39
CA ASN A 136 16.40 -5.11 13.47
C ASN A 136 15.14 -5.25 14.35
N ASN A 137 15.09 -4.51 15.46
CA ASN A 137 13.91 -4.48 16.34
C ASN A 137 12.73 -3.79 15.66
N PHE A 138 12.99 -2.72 14.89
CA PHE A 138 11.97 -2.06 14.08
C PHE A 138 11.37 -3.03 13.05
N LEU A 139 12.18 -3.75 12.27
CA LEU A 139 11.70 -4.74 11.30
C LEU A 139 10.92 -5.87 11.96
N ARG A 140 11.38 -6.35 13.13
CA ARG A 140 10.63 -7.34 13.92
C ARG A 140 9.25 -6.78 14.32
N LYS A 141 9.20 -5.54 14.82
CA LYS A 141 7.95 -4.90 15.22
C LYS A 141 6.99 -4.72 14.04
N MET A 142 7.47 -4.29 12.88
CA MET A 142 6.65 -4.14 11.68
C MET A 142 6.07 -5.47 11.19
N ARG A 143 6.81 -6.59 11.36
CA ARG A 143 6.30 -7.94 11.10
C ARG A 143 5.24 -8.37 12.12
N GLU A 144 5.48 -8.16 13.41
CA GLU A 144 4.51 -8.48 14.48
C GLU A 144 3.19 -7.72 14.29
N LEU A 145 3.26 -6.48 13.80
CA LEU A 145 2.08 -5.66 13.47
C LEU A 145 1.40 -6.08 12.17
N GLY A 146 1.97 -7.04 11.43
CA GLY A 146 1.45 -7.52 10.15
C GLY A 146 1.54 -6.49 9.03
N ILE A 147 2.53 -5.59 9.05
CA ILE A 147 2.71 -4.57 8.01
C ILE A 147 3.60 -5.08 6.88
N ILE A 148 4.63 -5.84 7.24
CA ILE A 148 5.58 -6.44 6.31
C ILE A 148 5.76 -7.93 6.61
N VAL A 149 6.18 -8.69 5.60
CA VAL A 149 6.60 -10.09 5.72
C VAL A 149 7.94 -10.28 5.00
N PRO A 150 8.75 -11.29 5.37
CA PRO A 150 9.91 -11.67 4.58
C PRO A 150 9.48 -12.03 3.15
N ASP A 151 10.21 -11.56 2.16
CA ASP A 151 9.99 -11.95 0.78
C ASP A 151 10.96 -13.05 0.38
N ILE A 152 10.44 -14.27 0.20
CA ILE A 152 11.24 -15.47 -0.04
C ILE A 152 11.84 -15.42 -1.46
N GLU A 153 11.09 -14.90 -2.43
CA GLU A 153 11.50 -14.80 -3.83
C GLU A 153 12.61 -13.76 -4.03
N GLY A 154 12.50 -12.60 -3.37
CA GLY A 154 13.54 -11.57 -3.37
C GLY A 154 14.81 -11.93 -2.57
N GLY A 155 14.86 -13.11 -1.94
CA GLY A 155 16.02 -13.62 -1.22
C GLY A 155 16.22 -13.06 0.19
N ARG A 156 17.30 -13.52 0.85
CA ARG A 156 17.55 -13.22 2.27
C ARG A 156 17.71 -11.71 2.51
N GLY A 157 16.90 -11.19 3.42
CA GLY A 157 16.93 -9.77 3.81
C GLY A 157 16.03 -8.87 2.98
N THR A 158 15.20 -9.46 2.11
CA THR A 158 14.13 -8.76 1.40
C THR A 158 12.83 -8.89 2.17
N TYR A 159 12.06 -7.80 2.20
CA TYR A 159 10.76 -7.72 2.86
C TYR A 159 9.75 -7.17 1.87
N LYS A 160 8.50 -7.61 1.98
CA LYS A 160 7.37 -7.03 1.27
C LYS A 160 6.28 -6.55 2.19
N PHE A 161 5.60 -5.48 1.81
CA PHE A 161 4.38 -5.03 2.44
C PHE A 161 3.25 -6.02 2.17
N VAL A 162 2.36 -6.21 3.13
CA VAL A 162 1.21 -7.10 2.96
C VAL A 162 0.10 -6.48 2.10
N ASN A 163 0.19 -5.18 1.85
CA ASN A 163 -0.80 -4.35 1.17
C ASN A 163 -0.03 -3.32 0.33
N GLU A 164 -0.32 -3.28 -0.98
CA GLU A 164 0.34 -2.39 -1.95
C GLU A 164 0.13 -0.90 -1.66
N LEU A 165 -0.94 -0.54 -0.94
CA LEU A 165 -1.23 0.85 -0.58
C LEU A 165 -0.50 1.31 0.69
N TYR A 166 0.10 0.42 1.47
CA TYR A 166 0.89 0.79 2.64
C TYR A 166 2.15 1.61 2.31
N PRO A 167 3.03 1.21 1.37
CA PRO A 167 4.17 2.04 1.01
C PRO A 167 3.74 3.42 0.47
N VAL A 168 2.64 3.48 -0.29
CA VAL A 168 2.06 4.75 -0.78
C VAL A 168 1.65 5.65 0.39
N TYR A 169 0.94 5.11 1.37
CA TYR A 169 0.59 5.88 2.57
C TYR A 169 1.81 6.35 3.36
N ILE A 170 2.84 5.50 3.51
CA ILE A 170 4.06 5.86 4.22
C ILE A 170 4.77 7.02 3.54
N TRP A 171 4.78 7.02 2.20
CA TRP A 171 5.27 8.15 1.41
C TRP A 171 4.42 9.41 1.61
N LEU A 172 3.09 9.33 1.53
CA LEU A 172 2.18 10.46 1.78
C LEU A 172 2.43 11.11 3.15
N GLU A 173 2.57 10.31 4.20
CA GLU A 173 2.89 10.78 5.55
C GLU A 173 4.25 11.47 5.62
N ASN A 174 5.24 10.97 4.87
CA ASN A 174 6.53 11.63 4.79
C ASN A 174 6.41 13.00 4.11
N GLN A 175 5.69 13.11 2.98
CA GLN A 175 5.43 14.39 2.29
C GLN A 175 4.71 15.40 3.19
N ARG A 176 3.71 14.96 3.96
CA ARG A 176 3.00 15.79 4.96
C ARG A 176 3.95 16.30 6.04
N SER A 177 4.86 15.45 6.50
CA SER A 177 5.85 15.83 7.51
C SER A 177 6.85 16.86 6.99
N LEU A 178 7.23 16.79 5.70
CA LEU A 178 8.09 17.79 5.08
C LEU A 178 7.38 19.13 4.94
N LYS A 179 6.12 19.15 4.46
CA LYS A 179 5.32 20.37 4.34
C LYS A 179 5.03 21.07 5.67
N SER A 180 4.94 20.32 6.78
CA SER A 180 4.70 20.89 8.12
C SER A 180 5.94 21.49 8.79
N ASN A 181 7.13 21.28 8.22
CA ASN A 181 8.40 21.83 8.71
C ASN A 181 8.84 23.11 7.95
N PHE A 182 7.98 23.62 7.06
CA PHE A 182 8.09 24.93 6.39
C PHE A 182 6.91 25.80 6.81
#